data_AF-A0A0M4NFH3-F1
#
_entry.id   AF-A0A0M4NFH3-F1
#
_cell.length_a   1.000
_cell.length_b   1.000
_cell.length_c   1.000
_cell.angle_alpha   90.00
_cell.angle_beta   90.00
_cell.angle_gamma   90.00
#
_symmetry.space_group_name_H-M   'P 1'
#
loop_
_entity.id
_entity.type
_entity.pdbx_description
1 polymer ?
#
loop_
_entity_poly.entity_id
_entity_poly.type
_entity_poly.pdbx_seq_one_letter_code
_entity_poly.pdbx_strand_id
1 'polypeptide(L)'
;MTQVHFTLKSEEIQSIIEYSVKDDVSKNILTTVFNQLMENQRTEYIQAKEYERTENRQSQRNGYYERSFTTRVGTLELKVPRTRDGEFSPTVFERYQRNEKALLASMLEMYVSGVSTRKVSKIVEELCGKSVSKSFVSSLTEQLDPMVNEWQNRSLSGTSYPYLMTDVLYIKVREDHRVLSKSCHIAIGITEGGDREIIGFMIQNEESDDTWSIFFEYLKERGLQGTELIISDAHKGLVSAIRKSFTNASWQRCQVHFLRNIFSSIPKKNSKPFREAVKAI
;
A
#
# COMPACT_ATOMS: atom_id res chain seq x y z
N MET A 1 -5.86 33.94 2.44
CA MET A 1 -6.10 33.07 1.28
C MET A 1 -5.63 33.81 0.05
N THR A 2 -4.50 33.42 -0.52
CA THR A 2 -3.92 34.06 -1.71
C THR A 2 -4.83 33.77 -2.90
N GLN A 3 -5.49 34.80 -3.45
CA GLN A 3 -6.21 34.67 -4.72
C GLN A 3 -5.17 34.56 -5.84
N VAL A 4 -4.92 33.33 -6.29
CA VAL A 4 -4.07 33.09 -7.45
C VAL A 4 -4.89 33.43 -8.70
N HIS A 5 -4.68 34.61 -9.26
CA HIS A 5 -5.22 34.97 -10.57
C HIS A 5 -4.39 34.25 -11.63
N PHE A 6 -4.89 33.11 -12.11
CA PHE A 6 -4.31 32.44 -13.27
C PHE A 6 -4.58 33.29 -14.52
N THR A 7 -3.53 33.87 -15.08
CA THR A 7 -3.59 34.57 -16.36
C THR A 7 -3.50 33.54 -17.49
N LEU A 8 -4.48 32.64 -17.57
CA LEU A 8 -4.66 31.80 -18.76
C LEU A 8 -5.54 32.58 -19.72
N LYS A 9 -4.96 33.11 -20.79
CA LYS A 9 -5.76 33.79 -21.82
C LYS A 9 -6.64 32.75 -22.51
N SER A 10 -7.90 33.09 -22.82
CA SER A 10 -8.80 32.17 -23.53
C SER A 10 -8.20 31.67 -24.85
N GLU A 11 -7.42 32.51 -25.54
CA GLU A 11 -6.65 32.18 -26.75
C GLU A 11 -5.55 31.11 -26.51
N GLU A 12 -4.90 31.12 -25.34
CA GLU A 12 -3.91 30.10 -24.96
C GLU A 12 -4.59 28.77 -24.64
N ILE A 13 -5.73 28.80 -23.95
CA ILE A 13 -6.52 27.58 -23.70
C ILE A 13 -7.04 27.00 -25.01
N GLN A 14 -7.54 27.86 -25.90
CA GLN A 14 -8.12 27.47 -27.18
C GLN A 14 -7.05 26.91 -28.13
N SER A 15 -5.86 27.53 -28.18
CA SER A 15 -4.74 26.96 -28.95
C SER A 15 -4.25 25.63 -28.36
N ILE A 16 -4.21 25.47 -27.03
CA ILE A 16 -3.88 24.17 -26.42
C ILE A 16 -4.91 23.11 -26.82
N ILE A 17 -6.22 23.45 -26.87
CA ILE A 17 -7.28 22.53 -27.27
C ILE A 17 -7.22 22.21 -28.77
N GLU A 18 -6.92 23.18 -29.63
CA GLU A 18 -6.89 23.03 -31.08
C GLU A 18 -5.68 22.23 -31.59
N TYR A 19 -4.52 22.36 -30.94
CA TYR A 19 -3.28 21.73 -31.38
C TYR A 19 -2.86 20.50 -30.58
N SER A 20 -3.46 20.22 -29.41
CA SER A 20 -3.12 19.01 -28.65
C SER A 20 -3.94 17.82 -29.13
N VAL A 21 -3.29 16.66 -29.29
CA VAL A 21 -3.98 15.38 -29.37
C VAL A 21 -4.73 15.16 -28.04
N LYS A 22 -5.87 14.48 -28.07
CA LYS A 22 -6.80 14.31 -26.94
C LYS A 22 -6.12 13.94 -25.60
N ASP A 23 -5.00 13.23 -25.66
CA ASP A 23 -4.22 12.75 -24.50
C ASP A 23 -3.17 13.76 -23.96
N ASP A 24 -2.80 14.80 -24.71
CA ASP A 24 -1.78 15.80 -24.31
C ASP A 24 -2.36 17.11 -23.75
N VAL A 25 -3.67 17.35 -23.90
CA VAL A 25 -4.33 18.60 -23.45
C VAL A 25 -4.10 18.81 -21.94
N SER A 26 -4.39 17.79 -21.12
CA SER A 26 -4.27 17.85 -19.66
C SER A 26 -2.84 18.11 -19.21
N LYS A 27 -1.87 17.46 -19.88
CA LYS A 27 -0.44 17.62 -19.63
C LYS A 27 0.03 19.05 -19.94
N ASN A 28 -0.40 19.61 -21.07
CA ASN A 28 -0.04 20.97 -21.47
C ASN A 28 -0.65 22.01 -20.53
N ILE A 29 -1.93 21.85 -20.16
CA ILE A 29 -2.59 22.74 -19.19
C ILE A 29 -1.87 22.72 -17.85
N LEU A 30 -1.59 21.53 -17.28
CA LEU A 30 -0.90 21.42 -16.00
C LEU A 30 0.52 22.01 -16.06
N THR A 31 1.25 21.79 -17.16
CA THR A 31 2.58 22.37 -17.36
C THR A 31 2.53 23.90 -17.30
N THR A 32 1.59 24.50 -18.02
CA THR A 32 1.41 25.97 -18.03
C THR A 32 1.02 26.48 -16.65
N VAL A 33 0.03 25.86 -16.01
CA VAL A 33 -0.45 26.25 -14.67
C VAL A 33 0.66 26.16 -13.63
N PHE A 34 1.44 25.07 -13.63
CA PHE A 34 2.53 24.90 -12.67
C PHE A 34 3.67 25.90 -12.92
N ASN A 35 4.05 26.14 -14.17
CA ASN A 35 5.07 27.16 -14.48
C ASN A 35 4.62 28.56 -14.03
N GLN A 36 3.37 28.95 -14.29
CA GLN A 36 2.83 30.24 -13.84
C GLN A 36 2.76 30.33 -12.31
N LEU A 37 2.33 29.26 -11.63
CA LEU A 37 2.23 29.23 -10.18
C LEU A 37 3.62 29.37 -9.54
N MET A 38 4.63 28.64 -10.03
CA MET A 38 6.01 28.79 -9.54
C MET A 38 6.57 30.19 -9.78
N GLU A 39 6.23 30.83 -10.90
CA GLU A 39 6.62 32.20 -11.19
C GLU A 39 6.01 33.23 -10.24
N ASN A 40 4.72 33.05 -9.91
CA ASN A 40 4.04 33.86 -8.92
C ASN A 40 4.68 33.68 -7.54
N GLN A 41 4.96 32.43 -7.13
CA GLN A 41 5.66 32.14 -5.87
C GLN A 41 7.05 32.79 -5.80
N ARG A 42 7.82 32.76 -6.91
CA ARG A 42 9.11 33.48 -6.97
C ARG A 42 8.92 34.98 -6.78
N THR A 43 7.90 35.55 -7.43
CA THR A 43 7.63 36.99 -7.35
C THR A 43 7.21 37.40 -5.94
N GLU A 44 6.39 36.60 -5.27
CA GLU A 44 6.03 36.79 -3.86
C GLU A 44 7.25 36.71 -2.94
N TYR A 45 8.10 35.70 -3.13
CA TYR A 45 9.35 35.55 -2.37
C TYR A 45 10.30 36.75 -2.56
N ILE A 46 10.48 37.22 -3.79
CA ILE A 46 11.35 38.37 -4.11
C ILE A 46 10.78 39.69 -3.56
N GLN A 47 9.45 39.77 -3.39
CA GLN A 47 8.70 41.00 -3.08
C GLN A 47 8.87 42.11 -4.13
N ALA A 48 9.09 41.74 -5.40
CA ALA A 48 9.19 42.67 -6.53
C ALA A 48 8.79 42.01 -7.85
N LYS A 49 7.98 42.68 -8.66
CA LYS A 49 7.66 42.26 -10.03
C LYS A 49 8.87 42.31 -10.94
N GLU A 50 8.70 41.84 -12.17
CA GLU A 50 9.75 41.87 -13.17
C GLU A 50 10.12 43.31 -13.51
N TYR A 51 11.43 43.61 -13.52
CA TYR A 51 12.00 44.95 -13.75
C TYR A 51 11.55 46.07 -12.79
N GLU A 52 10.71 45.78 -11.80
CA GLU A 52 10.22 46.75 -10.82
C GLU A 52 11.36 47.19 -9.89
N ARG A 53 11.57 48.51 -9.75
CA ARG A 53 12.50 49.09 -8.79
C ARG A 53 11.78 49.32 -7.47
N THR A 54 12.19 48.60 -6.42
CA THR A 54 11.62 48.71 -5.07
C THR A 54 12.72 48.52 -4.04
N GLU A 55 12.60 49.21 -2.91
CA GLU A 55 13.53 49.11 -1.78
C GLU A 55 13.29 47.84 -0.95
N ASN A 56 12.08 47.28 -0.98
CA ASN A 56 11.68 46.09 -0.21
C ASN A 56 12.11 44.75 -0.85
N ARG A 57 12.96 44.79 -1.89
CA ARG A 57 13.34 43.58 -2.65
C ARG A 57 14.23 42.67 -1.79
N GLN A 58 13.80 41.42 -1.59
CA GLN A 58 14.58 40.44 -0.81
C GLN A 58 15.66 39.71 -1.63
N SER A 59 15.41 39.48 -2.92
CA SER A 59 16.33 38.71 -3.77
C SER A 59 16.25 39.12 -5.24
N GLN A 60 17.02 38.47 -6.11
CA GLN A 60 17.04 38.74 -7.55
C GLN A 60 16.72 37.48 -8.36
N ARG A 61 16.07 37.66 -9.52
CA ARG A 61 15.81 36.55 -10.47
C ARG A 61 17.14 36.07 -11.06
N ASN A 62 17.33 34.74 -11.14
CA ASN A 62 18.57 34.13 -11.63
C ASN A 62 18.29 33.04 -12.68
N GLY A 63 17.38 33.37 -13.61
CA GLY A 63 16.94 32.47 -14.67
C GLY A 63 16.16 31.26 -14.17
N TYR A 64 16.31 30.15 -14.89
CA TYR A 64 15.51 28.92 -14.72
C TYR A 64 16.40 27.68 -14.82
N TYR A 65 15.90 26.56 -14.35
CA TYR A 65 16.39 25.23 -14.75
C TYR A 65 15.23 24.36 -15.22
N GLU A 66 15.51 23.41 -16.09
CA GLU A 66 14.51 22.48 -16.59
C GLU A 66 14.40 21.25 -15.69
N ARG A 67 13.18 20.76 -15.49
CA ARG A 67 12.89 19.61 -14.66
C ARG A 67 11.71 18.83 -15.21
N SER A 68 11.92 17.52 -15.39
CA SER A 68 10.82 16.59 -15.61
C SER A 68 10.13 16.21 -14.30
N PHE A 69 8.81 16.26 -14.28
CA PHE A 69 7.97 15.86 -13.16
C PHE A 69 6.87 14.90 -13.63
N THR A 70 6.93 13.64 -13.21
CA THR A 70 6.00 12.60 -13.66
C THR A 70 4.70 12.65 -12.85
N THR A 71 3.57 12.79 -13.52
CA THR A 71 2.22 12.79 -12.92
C THR A 71 1.38 11.67 -13.52
N ARG A 72 0.17 11.46 -12.98
CA ARG A 72 -0.80 10.49 -13.54
C ARG A 72 -1.24 10.80 -14.97
N VAL A 73 -1.12 12.05 -15.42
CA VAL A 73 -1.46 12.47 -16.79
C VAL A 73 -0.23 12.57 -17.70
N GLY A 74 0.91 12.06 -17.25
CA GLY A 74 2.17 12.05 -18.00
C GLY A 74 3.27 12.91 -17.37
N THR A 75 4.42 12.94 -18.05
CA THR A 75 5.59 13.69 -17.61
C THR A 75 5.49 15.16 -18.03
N LEU A 76 5.48 16.07 -17.05
CA LEU A 76 5.51 17.53 -17.27
C LEU A 76 6.96 18.00 -17.39
N GLU A 77 7.26 18.79 -18.41
CA GLU A 77 8.56 19.48 -18.54
C GLU A 77 8.42 20.90 -17.99
N LEU A 78 8.93 21.10 -16.78
CA LEU A 78 8.76 22.33 -16.00
C LEU A 78 10.00 23.22 -16.09
N LYS A 79 9.76 24.54 -16.18
CA LYS A 79 10.82 25.57 -16.13
C LYS A 79 10.82 26.17 -14.74
N VAL A 80 11.64 25.62 -13.86
CA VAL A 80 11.62 25.98 -12.44
C VAL A 80 12.41 27.28 -12.21
N PRO A 81 11.79 28.33 -11.63
CA PRO A 81 12.44 29.60 -11.37
C PRO A 81 13.60 29.47 -10.37
N ARG A 82 14.64 30.28 -10.54
CA ARG A 82 15.73 30.45 -9.56
C ARG A 82 15.84 31.89 -9.07
N THR A 83 16.31 32.01 -7.83
CA THR A 83 16.73 33.27 -7.22
C THR A 83 18.25 33.30 -7.06
N ARG A 84 18.81 34.50 -6.82
CA ARG A 84 20.26 34.72 -6.74
C ARG A 84 20.86 34.26 -5.41
N ASP A 85 20.08 34.35 -4.33
CA ASP A 85 20.42 33.80 -3.00
C ASP A 85 20.44 32.27 -2.97
N GLY A 86 19.70 31.60 -3.87
CA GLY A 86 19.58 30.14 -3.93
C GLY A 86 18.66 29.53 -2.88
N GLU A 87 17.90 30.34 -2.13
CA GLU A 87 17.06 29.88 -1.02
C GLU A 87 15.60 29.60 -1.42
N PHE A 88 15.16 30.13 -2.56
CA PHE A 88 13.81 29.90 -3.06
C PHE A 88 13.56 28.44 -3.48
N SER A 89 12.43 27.90 -3.03
CA SER A 89 11.91 26.60 -3.49
C SER A 89 10.41 26.70 -3.74
N PRO A 90 9.89 26.27 -4.91
CA PRO A 90 8.46 26.28 -5.18
C PRO A 90 7.73 25.22 -4.33
N THR A 91 6.46 25.47 -4.01
CA THR A 91 5.66 24.53 -3.20
C THR A 91 4.97 23.43 -4.02
N VAL A 92 5.08 23.47 -5.35
CA VAL A 92 4.45 22.49 -6.26
C VAL A 92 4.95 21.07 -6.01
N PHE A 93 6.21 20.94 -5.62
CA PHE A 93 6.86 19.67 -5.32
C PHE A 93 7.91 19.87 -4.22
N GLU A 94 8.21 18.82 -3.48
CA GLU A 94 9.32 18.83 -2.54
C GLU A 94 10.68 18.80 -3.28
N ARG A 95 11.74 19.20 -2.56
CA ARG A 95 13.10 19.13 -3.09
C ARG A 95 13.42 17.69 -3.47
N TYR A 96 13.95 17.48 -4.68
CA TYR A 96 14.25 16.17 -5.27
C TYR A 96 13.06 15.26 -5.63
N GLN A 97 11.80 15.64 -5.33
CA GLN A 97 10.62 14.85 -5.68
C GLN A 97 10.35 14.77 -7.20
N ARG A 98 10.62 13.64 -7.83
CA ARG A 98 10.45 13.51 -9.31
C ARG A 98 9.06 13.04 -9.77
N ASN A 99 8.26 12.51 -8.87
CA ASN A 99 6.96 11.92 -9.17
C ASN A 99 5.87 12.50 -8.25
N GLU A 100 4.66 12.64 -8.78
CA GLU A 100 3.47 13.03 -8.02
C GLU A 100 3.16 12.01 -6.92
N LYS A 101 2.82 12.47 -5.70
CA LYS A 101 2.46 11.58 -4.59
C LYS A 101 1.26 10.68 -4.91
N ALA A 102 0.29 11.20 -5.66
CA ALA A 102 -0.86 10.42 -6.09
C ALA A 102 -0.49 9.31 -7.09
N LEU A 103 0.47 9.54 -7.99
CA LEU A 103 1.01 8.50 -8.86
C LEU A 103 1.69 7.39 -8.03
N LEU A 104 2.49 7.77 -7.03
CA LEU A 104 3.12 6.82 -6.11
C LEU A 104 2.08 6.01 -5.32
N ALA A 105 1.04 6.65 -4.80
CA ALA A 105 -0.05 5.96 -4.12
C ALA A 105 -0.76 4.94 -5.02
N SER A 106 -1.00 5.27 -6.30
CA SER A 106 -1.56 4.32 -7.27
C SER A 106 -0.62 3.13 -7.53
N MET A 107 0.70 3.34 -7.54
CA MET A 107 1.67 2.25 -7.66
C MET A 107 1.63 1.30 -6.45
N LEU A 108 1.51 1.85 -5.24
CA LEU A 108 1.36 1.09 -4.00
C LEU A 108 0.06 0.28 -4.00
N GLU A 109 -1.05 0.91 -4.37
CA GLU A 109 -2.36 0.25 -4.43
C GLU A 109 -2.37 -0.93 -5.40
N MET A 110 -1.73 -0.77 -6.56
CA MET A 110 -1.56 -1.88 -7.52
C MET A 110 -0.78 -3.03 -6.90
N TYR A 111 0.31 -2.74 -6.18
CA TYR A 111 1.11 -3.77 -5.52
C TYR A 111 0.32 -4.52 -4.45
N VAL A 112 -0.40 -3.79 -3.57
CA VAL A 112 -1.27 -4.36 -2.53
C VAL A 112 -2.37 -5.22 -3.15
N SER A 113 -2.89 -4.82 -4.31
CA SER A 113 -3.86 -5.59 -5.09
C SER A 113 -3.28 -6.83 -5.80
N GLY A 114 -2.00 -7.16 -5.60
CA GLY A 114 -1.35 -8.35 -6.14
C GLY A 114 -0.72 -8.17 -7.53
N VAL A 115 -0.58 -6.94 -8.02
CA VAL A 115 0.11 -6.67 -9.29
C VAL A 115 1.62 -6.74 -9.07
N SER A 116 2.29 -7.65 -9.77
CA SER A 116 3.77 -7.76 -9.70
C SER A 116 4.47 -6.44 -10.06
N THR A 117 5.63 -6.17 -9.45
CA THR A 117 6.42 -4.93 -9.70
C THR A 117 6.75 -4.70 -11.18
N ARG A 118 6.98 -5.78 -11.94
CA ARG A 118 7.20 -5.71 -13.40
C ARG A 118 5.94 -5.29 -14.16
N LYS A 119 4.76 -5.75 -13.73
CA LYS A 119 3.48 -5.37 -14.35
C LYS A 119 3.10 -3.94 -13.98
N VAL A 120 3.36 -3.50 -12.74
CA VAL A 120 3.23 -2.08 -12.34
C VAL A 120 4.08 -1.19 -13.25
N SER A 121 5.35 -1.54 -13.46
CA SER A 121 6.26 -0.80 -14.35
C SER A 121 5.69 -0.62 -15.76
N LYS A 122 5.15 -1.69 -16.36
CA LYS A 122 4.50 -1.65 -17.68
C LYS A 122 3.24 -0.78 -17.71
N ILE A 123 2.37 -0.92 -16.71
CA ILE A 123 1.13 -0.12 -16.63
C ILE A 123 1.47 1.37 -16.52
N VAL A 124 2.46 1.72 -15.70
CA VAL A 124 2.90 3.12 -15.56
C VAL A 124 3.50 3.63 -16.87
N GLU A 125 4.27 2.82 -17.58
CA GLU A 125 4.82 3.19 -18.89
C GLU A 125 3.72 3.45 -19.92
N GLU A 126 2.73 2.55 -20.00
CA GLU A 126 1.58 2.68 -20.90
C GLU A 126 0.71 3.90 -20.60
N LEU A 127 0.48 4.21 -19.32
CA LEU A 127 -0.42 5.31 -18.91
C LEU A 127 0.29 6.67 -18.83
N CYS A 128 1.55 6.70 -18.40
CA CYS A 128 2.28 7.94 -18.09
C CYS A 128 3.40 8.25 -19.10
N GLY A 129 3.65 7.37 -20.07
CA GLY A 129 4.69 7.51 -21.10
C GLY A 129 6.13 7.41 -20.57
N LYS A 130 6.32 6.97 -19.31
CA LYS A 130 7.63 6.84 -18.67
C LYS A 130 7.68 5.59 -17.82
N SER A 131 8.69 4.75 -18.05
CA SER A 131 8.90 3.55 -17.27
C SER A 131 9.45 3.87 -15.88
N VAL A 132 8.99 3.13 -14.89
CA VAL A 132 9.58 3.08 -13.54
C VAL A 132 10.28 1.74 -13.34
N SER A 133 11.41 1.74 -12.65
CA SER A 133 12.14 0.50 -12.42
C SER A 133 11.43 -0.40 -11.40
N LYS A 134 11.63 -1.72 -11.50
CA LYS A 134 11.15 -2.68 -10.49
C LYS A 134 11.69 -2.37 -9.08
N SER A 135 12.91 -1.85 -9.00
CA SER A 135 13.56 -1.49 -7.73
C SER A 135 12.95 -0.25 -7.13
N PHE A 136 12.53 0.72 -7.95
CA PHE A 136 11.79 1.88 -7.48
C PHE A 136 10.46 1.47 -6.86
N VAL A 137 9.69 0.59 -7.54
CA VAL A 137 8.43 0.07 -6.97
C VAL A 137 8.70 -0.68 -5.67
N SER A 138 9.77 -1.49 -5.58
CA SER A 138 10.17 -2.16 -4.33
C SER A 138 10.49 -1.19 -3.19
N SER A 139 11.28 -0.15 -3.48
CA SER A 139 11.63 0.88 -2.47
C SER A 139 10.42 1.70 -2.02
N LEU A 140 9.39 1.78 -2.85
CA LEU A 140 8.14 2.42 -2.49
C LEU A 140 7.33 1.52 -1.56
N THR A 141 7.26 0.21 -1.84
CA THR A 141 6.55 -0.76 -0.98
C THR A 141 7.20 -0.91 0.39
N GLU A 142 8.53 -0.79 0.49
CA GLU A 142 9.26 -0.78 1.78
C GLU A 142 8.80 0.36 2.71
N GLN A 143 8.22 1.44 2.18
CA GLN A 143 7.66 2.53 3.00
C GLN A 143 6.40 2.09 3.77
N LEU A 144 5.79 0.96 3.42
CA LEU A 144 4.67 0.39 4.17
C LEU A 144 5.15 -0.44 5.37
N ASP A 145 6.42 -0.86 5.42
CA ASP A 145 6.93 -1.74 6.47
C ASP A 145 6.73 -1.17 7.88
N PRO A 146 6.93 0.13 8.16
CA PRO A 146 6.63 0.69 9.48
C PRO A 146 5.16 0.54 9.87
N MET A 147 4.22 0.77 8.93
CA MET A 147 2.79 0.63 9.16
C MET A 147 2.40 -0.84 9.41
N VAL A 148 3.00 -1.77 8.65
CA VAL A 148 2.80 -3.21 8.85
C VAL A 148 3.33 -3.64 10.21
N ASN A 149 4.51 -3.18 10.61
CA ASN A 149 5.10 -3.48 11.92
C ASN A 149 4.27 -2.89 13.07
N GLU A 150 3.79 -1.66 12.93
CA GLU A 150 2.89 -1.03 13.91
C GLU A 150 1.60 -1.84 14.05
N TRP A 151 0.96 -2.19 12.93
CA TRP A 151 -0.24 -3.02 12.93
C TRP A 151 0.01 -4.41 13.51
N GLN A 152 1.14 -5.04 13.19
CA GLN A 152 1.51 -6.35 13.69
C GLN A 152 1.74 -6.34 15.21
N ASN A 153 2.20 -5.23 15.77
CA ASN A 153 2.46 -5.10 17.21
C ASN A 153 1.38 -4.32 17.96
N ARG A 154 0.25 -3.99 17.30
CA ARG A 154 -0.86 -3.25 17.93
C ARG A 154 -1.42 -4.04 19.12
N SER A 155 -1.78 -3.31 20.18
CA SER A 155 -2.45 -3.89 21.34
C SER A 155 -3.80 -4.50 20.94
N LEU A 156 -4.07 -5.68 21.46
CA LEU A 156 -5.36 -6.36 21.42
C LEU A 156 -6.16 -6.14 22.72
N SER A 157 -5.57 -5.44 23.69
CA SER A 157 -6.23 -5.11 24.96
C SER A 157 -7.43 -4.19 24.72
N GLY A 158 -8.52 -4.43 25.45
CA GLY A 158 -9.75 -3.62 25.36
C GLY A 158 -10.78 -4.13 24.35
N THR A 159 -10.42 -5.11 23.51
CA THR A 159 -11.38 -5.84 22.66
C THR A 159 -11.44 -7.30 23.11
N SER A 160 -12.66 -7.80 23.35
CA SER A 160 -12.92 -9.20 23.69
C SER A 160 -13.05 -10.04 22.41
N TYR A 161 -12.29 -11.13 22.33
CA TYR A 161 -12.32 -12.08 21.22
C TYR A 161 -12.70 -13.49 21.73
N PRO A 162 -14.00 -13.75 21.99
CA PRO A 162 -14.46 -15.04 22.50
C PRO A 162 -14.20 -16.18 21.50
N TYR A 163 -14.17 -15.90 20.19
CA TYR A 163 -13.85 -16.89 19.17
C TYR A 163 -12.58 -16.54 18.42
N LEU A 164 -11.73 -17.54 18.22
CA LEU A 164 -10.50 -17.44 17.47
C LEU A 164 -10.51 -18.47 16.35
N MET A 165 -10.28 -18.04 15.11
CA MET A 165 -10.02 -18.94 13.98
C MET A 165 -8.53 -18.87 13.64
N THR A 166 -7.87 -20.03 13.52
CA THR A 166 -6.47 -20.09 13.09
C THR A 166 -6.28 -20.96 11.88
N ASP A 167 -5.35 -20.54 11.02
CA ASP A 167 -4.97 -21.24 9.80
C ASP A 167 -3.49 -21.01 9.49
N VAL A 168 -2.94 -21.83 8.60
CA VAL A 168 -1.56 -21.73 8.14
C VAL A 168 -1.50 -21.73 6.62
N LEU A 169 -0.73 -20.80 6.07
CA LEU A 169 -0.44 -20.72 4.64
C LEU A 169 1.04 -21.02 4.40
N TYR A 170 1.35 -21.98 3.54
CA TYR A 170 2.73 -22.17 3.09
C TYR A 170 3.09 -21.21 1.95
N ILE A 171 4.11 -20.39 2.19
CA ILE A 171 4.64 -19.43 1.22
C ILE A 171 6.06 -19.82 0.80
N LYS A 172 6.41 -19.53 -0.47
CA LYS A 172 7.77 -19.74 -0.98
C LYS A 172 8.58 -18.45 -0.79
N VAL A 173 9.62 -18.53 0.01
CA VAL A 173 10.50 -17.40 0.33
C VAL A 173 11.91 -17.72 -0.14
N ARG A 174 12.63 -16.71 -0.61
CA ARG A 174 14.05 -16.86 -0.97
C ARG A 174 14.91 -16.41 0.20
N GLU A 175 15.70 -17.32 0.73
CA GLU A 175 16.61 -17.12 1.87
C GLU A 175 17.91 -17.86 1.56
N ASP A 176 19.06 -17.23 1.83
CA ASP A 176 20.39 -17.79 1.54
C ASP A 176 20.52 -18.41 0.14
N HIS A 177 20.04 -17.67 -0.87
CA HIS A 177 20.01 -18.06 -2.29
C HIS A 177 19.14 -19.29 -2.63
N ARG A 178 18.43 -19.88 -1.66
CA ARG A 178 17.53 -21.03 -1.84
C ARG A 178 16.08 -20.62 -1.72
N VAL A 179 15.19 -21.34 -2.40
CA VAL A 179 13.74 -21.16 -2.26
C VAL A 179 13.25 -22.17 -1.22
N LEU A 180 12.82 -21.67 -0.07
CA LEU A 180 12.32 -22.45 1.05
C LEU A 180 10.79 -22.29 1.17
N SER A 181 10.14 -23.32 1.70
CA SER A 181 8.73 -23.24 2.10
C SER A 181 8.69 -22.78 3.56
N LYS A 182 8.03 -21.66 3.84
CA LYS A 182 7.80 -21.16 5.20
C LYS A 182 6.32 -21.20 5.53
N SER A 183 5.97 -21.43 6.79
CA SER A 183 4.59 -21.40 7.29
C SER A 183 4.24 -19.97 7.71
N CYS A 184 3.14 -19.44 7.22
CA CYS A 184 2.55 -18.18 7.66
C CYS A 184 1.35 -18.52 8.54
N HIS A 185 1.53 -18.40 9.85
CA HIS A 185 0.49 -18.62 10.85
C HIS A 185 -0.41 -17.39 10.88
N ILE A 186 -1.72 -17.58 10.85
CA ILE A 186 -2.71 -16.50 10.79
C ILE A 186 -3.76 -16.74 11.88
N ALA A 187 -4.14 -15.66 12.56
CA ALA A 187 -5.22 -15.64 13.53
C ALA A 187 -6.27 -14.60 13.14
N ILE A 188 -7.52 -15.03 13.09
CA ILE A 188 -8.70 -14.19 12.92
C ILE A 188 -9.48 -14.22 14.22
N GLY A 189 -9.58 -13.07 14.88
CA GLY A 189 -10.43 -12.88 16.05
C GLY A 189 -11.85 -12.55 15.62
N ILE A 190 -12.83 -13.08 16.36
CA ILE A 190 -14.23 -12.69 16.23
C ILE A 190 -14.62 -12.00 17.52
N THR A 191 -15.07 -10.75 17.41
CA THR A 191 -15.50 -9.94 18.56
C THR A 191 -16.83 -10.43 19.12
N GLU A 192 -17.22 -9.96 20.30
CA GLU A 192 -18.56 -10.21 20.86
C GLU A 192 -19.70 -9.73 19.95
N GLY A 193 -19.45 -8.70 19.14
CA GLY A 193 -20.40 -8.21 18.12
C GLY A 193 -20.50 -9.11 16.89
N GLY A 194 -19.64 -10.12 16.75
CA GLY A 194 -19.57 -11.01 15.59
C GLY A 194 -18.69 -10.50 14.45
N ASP A 195 -18.01 -9.36 14.62
CA ASP A 195 -17.10 -8.83 13.61
C ASP A 195 -15.82 -9.67 13.55
N ARG A 196 -15.34 -9.92 12.33
CA ARG A 196 -14.13 -10.70 12.09
C ARG A 196 -12.99 -9.77 11.70
N GLU A 197 -11.86 -9.91 12.37
CA GLU A 197 -10.65 -9.20 11.97
C GLU A 197 -9.41 -10.09 12.10
N ILE A 198 -8.41 -9.83 11.25
CA ILE A 198 -7.10 -10.47 11.42
C ILE A 198 -6.44 -9.83 12.64
N ILE A 199 -6.18 -10.62 13.67
CA ILE A 199 -5.57 -10.12 14.91
C ILE A 199 -4.06 -10.34 14.92
N GLY A 200 -3.53 -11.23 14.09
CA GLY A 200 -2.09 -11.38 13.91
C GLY A 200 -1.71 -12.37 12.82
N PHE A 201 -0.48 -12.24 12.35
CA PHE A 201 0.18 -13.24 11.52
C PHE A 201 1.67 -13.32 11.89
N MET A 202 2.28 -14.48 11.63
CA MET A 202 3.70 -14.71 11.89
C MET A 202 4.28 -15.72 10.91
N ILE A 203 5.41 -15.37 10.30
CA ILE A 203 6.15 -16.26 9.39
C ILE A 203 7.11 -17.11 10.22
N GLN A 204 7.03 -18.41 10.04
CA GLN A 204 7.82 -19.44 10.73
C GLN A 204 8.46 -20.39 9.71
N ASN A 205 9.47 -21.14 10.13
CA ASN A 205 10.17 -22.06 9.24
C ASN A 205 9.32 -23.29 8.89
N GLU A 206 8.51 -23.76 9.83
CA GLU A 206 7.65 -24.93 9.68
C GLU A 206 6.40 -24.87 10.57
N GLU A 207 5.49 -25.81 10.35
CA GLU A 207 4.31 -25.98 11.20
C GLU A 207 4.59 -27.04 12.26
N SER A 208 4.80 -26.60 13.50
CA SER A 208 5.06 -27.48 14.66
C SER A 208 4.29 -27.00 15.89
N ASP A 209 4.26 -27.84 16.94
CA ASP A 209 3.69 -27.45 18.24
C ASP A 209 4.40 -26.22 18.83
N ASP A 210 5.73 -26.15 18.66
CA ASP A 210 6.53 -25.04 19.16
C ASP A 210 6.25 -23.74 18.40
N THR A 211 6.19 -23.78 17.06
CA THR A 211 5.93 -22.56 16.27
C THR A 211 4.52 -22.02 16.49
N TRP A 212 3.52 -22.89 16.71
CA TRP A 212 2.19 -22.48 17.13
C TRP A 212 2.15 -21.90 18.54
N SER A 213 2.87 -22.49 19.49
CA SER A 213 2.94 -21.99 20.86
C SER A 213 3.56 -20.59 20.91
N ILE A 214 4.64 -20.35 20.16
CA ILE A 214 5.25 -19.03 19.99
C ILE A 214 4.22 -18.03 19.43
N PHE A 215 3.47 -18.43 18.39
CA PHE A 215 2.47 -17.55 17.79
C PHE A 215 1.35 -17.20 18.77
N PHE A 216 0.85 -18.15 19.55
CA PHE A 216 -0.18 -17.89 20.56
C PHE A 216 0.32 -17.02 21.70
N GLU A 217 1.56 -17.21 22.14
CA GLU A 217 2.17 -16.35 23.16
C GLU A 217 2.29 -14.91 22.66
N TYR A 218 2.76 -14.72 21.43
CA TYR A 218 2.79 -13.41 20.78
C TYR A 218 1.42 -12.69 20.75
N LEU A 219 0.32 -13.43 20.56
CA LEU A 219 -1.03 -12.83 20.63
C LEU A 219 -1.41 -12.45 22.07
N LYS A 220 -1.06 -13.28 23.06
CA LYS A 220 -1.35 -13.01 24.49
C LYS A 220 -0.52 -11.84 25.04
N GLU A 221 0.75 -11.73 24.67
CA GLU A 221 1.61 -10.60 25.04
C GLU A 221 1.04 -9.28 24.52
N ARG A 222 0.34 -9.30 23.39
CA ARG A 222 -0.40 -8.15 22.85
C ARG A 222 -1.73 -7.89 23.56
N GLY A 223 -2.15 -8.74 24.49
CA GLY A 223 -3.36 -8.57 25.29
C GLY A 223 -4.54 -9.44 24.90
N LEU A 224 -4.36 -10.48 24.07
CA LEU A 224 -5.44 -11.44 23.79
C LEU A 224 -5.84 -12.20 25.05
N GLN A 225 -7.10 -12.04 25.47
CA GLN A 225 -7.68 -12.69 26.65
C GLN A 225 -9.15 -13.06 26.39
N GLY A 226 -9.72 -13.92 27.23
CA GLY A 226 -11.15 -14.26 27.20
C GLY A 226 -11.58 -15.15 26.02
N THR A 227 -10.65 -15.82 25.33
CA THR A 227 -11.00 -16.75 24.25
C THR A 227 -11.70 -17.99 24.81
N GLU A 228 -12.91 -18.27 24.34
CA GLU A 228 -13.78 -19.37 24.77
C GLU A 228 -13.74 -20.55 23.78
N LEU A 229 -13.60 -20.27 22.48
CA LEU A 229 -13.58 -21.30 21.44
C LEU A 229 -12.54 -21.00 20.36
N ILE A 230 -11.74 -22.02 20.04
CA ILE A 230 -10.72 -21.96 19.00
C ILE A 230 -11.07 -22.93 17.89
N ILE A 231 -11.14 -22.42 16.66
CA ILE A 231 -11.51 -23.14 15.45
C ILE A 231 -10.30 -23.24 14.54
N SER A 232 -9.85 -24.46 14.27
CA SER A 232 -8.65 -24.70 13.46
C SER A 232 -8.74 -26.01 12.66
N ASP A 233 -7.80 -26.29 11.75
CA ASP A 233 -7.63 -27.67 11.28
C ASP A 233 -7.13 -28.59 12.41
N ALA A 234 -7.24 -29.90 12.21
CA ALA A 234 -6.85 -30.94 13.15
C ALA A 234 -5.38 -31.36 13.03
N HIS A 235 -4.50 -30.43 12.64
CA HIS A 235 -3.06 -30.70 12.64
C HIS A 235 -2.56 -30.96 14.07
N LYS A 236 -1.77 -32.02 14.27
CA LYS A 236 -1.41 -32.51 15.61
C LYS A 236 -0.67 -31.46 16.43
N GLY A 237 0.28 -30.74 15.81
CA GLY A 237 1.05 -29.68 16.48
C GLY A 237 0.16 -28.52 16.90
N LEU A 238 -0.76 -28.09 16.03
CA LEU A 238 -1.71 -27.02 16.30
C LEU A 238 -2.65 -27.35 17.46
N VAL A 239 -3.28 -28.53 17.44
CA VAL A 239 -4.22 -28.96 18.49
C VAL A 239 -3.51 -29.09 19.84
N SER A 240 -2.28 -29.60 19.85
CA SER A 240 -1.45 -29.68 21.06
C SER A 240 -1.14 -28.27 21.60
N ALA A 241 -0.68 -27.36 20.75
CA ALA A 241 -0.35 -25.98 21.12
C ALA A 241 -1.58 -25.21 21.64
N ILE A 242 -2.76 -25.41 21.04
CA ILE A 242 -4.03 -24.83 21.50
C ILE A 242 -4.33 -25.28 22.94
N ARG A 243 -4.27 -26.59 23.21
CA ARG A 243 -4.56 -27.15 24.54
C ARG A 243 -3.59 -26.66 25.62
N LYS A 244 -2.32 -26.44 25.26
CA LYS A 244 -1.30 -25.88 26.15
C LYS A 244 -1.52 -24.38 26.39
N SER A 245 -1.84 -23.64 25.33
CA SER A 245 -1.91 -22.17 25.36
C SER A 245 -3.23 -21.66 25.94
N PHE A 246 -4.34 -22.35 25.72
CA PHE A 246 -5.67 -21.88 26.11
C PHE A 246 -6.40 -22.96 26.92
N THR A 247 -6.10 -23.03 28.22
CA THR A 247 -6.62 -24.07 29.11
C THR A 247 -8.13 -24.01 29.33
N ASN A 248 -8.72 -22.82 29.19
CA ASN A 248 -10.16 -22.58 29.41
C ASN A 248 -10.96 -22.47 28.11
N ALA A 249 -10.31 -22.62 26.95
CA ALA A 249 -10.97 -22.56 25.66
C ALA A 249 -11.33 -23.97 25.17
N SER A 250 -12.53 -24.10 24.62
CA SER A 250 -12.91 -25.27 23.83
C SER A 250 -12.18 -25.24 22.49
N TRP A 251 -11.92 -26.42 21.94
CA TRP A 251 -11.41 -26.55 20.58
C TRP A 251 -12.43 -27.23 19.68
N GLN A 252 -12.64 -26.66 18.50
CA GLN A 252 -13.47 -27.24 17.45
C GLN A 252 -12.66 -27.39 16.16
N ARG A 253 -12.78 -28.54 15.51
CA ARG A 253 -12.26 -28.73 14.16
C ARG A 253 -13.03 -27.86 13.16
N CYS A 254 -12.32 -27.14 12.31
CA CYS A 254 -12.88 -26.35 11.23
C CYS A 254 -13.66 -27.25 10.25
N GLN A 255 -14.97 -26.98 10.13
CA GLN A 255 -15.86 -27.75 9.25
C GLN A 255 -15.46 -27.61 7.78
N VAL A 256 -14.93 -26.45 7.36
CA VAL A 256 -14.45 -26.24 5.99
C VAL A 256 -13.28 -27.18 5.68
N HIS A 257 -12.29 -27.27 6.58
CA HIS A 257 -11.17 -28.19 6.43
C HIS A 257 -11.63 -29.65 6.47
N PHE A 258 -12.53 -29.98 7.40
CA PHE A 258 -13.10 -31.33 7.49
C PHE A 258 -13.79 -31.75 6.18
N LEU A 259 -14.67 -30.91 5.63
CA LEU A 259 -15.35 -31.17 4.36
C LEU A 259 -14.37 -31.26 3.18
N ARG A 260 -13.35 -30.39 3.12
CA ARG A 260 -12.30 -30.47 2.08
C ARG A 260 -11.54 -31.80 2.15
N ASN A 261 -11.22 -32.28 3.35
CA ASN A 261 -10.54 -33.56 3.56
C ASN A 261 -11.40 -34.75 3.12
N ILE A 262 -12.71 -34.72 3.39
CA ILE A 262 -13.63 -35.73 2.84
C ILE A 262 -13.68 -35.64 1.32
N PHE A 263 -13.81 -34.44 0.77
CA PHE A 263 -13.99 -34.24 -0.68
C PHE A 263 -12.74 -34.48 -1.52
N SER A 264 -11.55 -34.50 -0.92
CA SER A 264 -10.30 -34.85 -1.59
C SER A 264 -10.13 -36.36 -1.77
N SER A 265 -10.77 -37.16 -0.91
CA SER A 265 -10.71 -38.63 -0.94
C SER A 265 -11.73 -39.26 -1.90
N ILE A 266 -12.62 -38.47 -2.49
CA ILE A 266 -13.67 -38.94 -3.40
C ILE A 266 -13.47 -38.39 -4.83
N PRO A 267 -13.83 -39.17 -5.87
CA PRO A 267 -13.82 -38.68 -7.25
C PRO A 267 -14.72 -37.46 -7.45
N LYS A 268 -14.36 -36.54 -8.34
CA LYS A 268 -15.23 -35.40 -8.69
C LYS A 268 -16.46 -35.82 -9.51
N LYS A 269 -16.32 -36.86 -10.33
CA LYS A 269 -17.40 -37.38 -11.17
C LYS A 269 -18.43 -38.13 -10.32
N ASN A 270 -19.72 -37.89 -10.57
CA ASN A 270 -20.86 -38.55 -9.92
C ASN A 270 -20.93 -38.44 -8.38
N SER A 271 -20.13 -37.58 -7.73
CA SER A 271 -20.13 -37.43 -6.26
C SER A 271 -21.03 -36.30 -5.75
N LYS A 272 -21.79 -35.62 -6.62
CA LYS A 272 -22.67 -34.51 -6.23
C LYS A 272 -23.69 -34.90 -5.14
N PRO A 273 -24.43 -36.03 -5.27
CA PRO A 273 -25.41 -36.42 -4.23
C PRO A 273 -24.75 -36.67 -2.88
N PHE A 274 -23.58 -37.33 -2.87
CA PHE A 274 -22.81 -37.57 -1.65
C PHE A 274 -22.32 -36.27 -1.01
N ARG A 275 -21.79 -35.34 -1.80
CA ARG A 275 -21.31 -34.03 -1.32
C ARG A 275 -22.44 -33.19 -0.70
N GLU A 276 -23.67 -33.30 -1.22
CA GLU A 276 -24.84 -32.63 -0.66
C GLU A 276 -25.29 -33.29 0.66
N ALA A 277 -25.31 -34.62 0.71
CA ALA A 277 -25.63 -35.35 1.94
C ALA A 277 -24.65 -35.05 3.09
N VAL A 278 -23.35 -34.99 2.80
CA VAL A 278 -22.33 -34.67 3.82
C VAL A 278 -22.45 -33.24 4.34
N LYS A 279 -22.96 -32.29 3.55
CA LYS A 279 -23.20 -30.91 4.01
C LYS A 279 -24.42 -30.78 4.94
N ALA A 280 -25.28 -31.79 4.97
CA ALA A 280 -26.47 -31.82 5.83
C ALA A 280 -26.21 -32.44 7.21
N ILE A 281 -24.99 -32.95 7.44
CA ILE A 281 -24.48 -33.46 8.72
C ILE A 281 -23.81 -32.30 9.47
#